data_AF-A0A2M7XEJ5-F1
#
_entry.id   AF-A0A2M7XEJ5-F1
#
_cell.length_a   1.000
_cell.length_b   1.000
_cell.length_c   1.000
_cell.angle_alpha   90.00
_cell.angle_beta   90.00
_cell.angle_gamma   90.00
#
_symmetry.space_group_name_H-M   'P 1'
#
loop_
_entity.id
_entity.type
_entity.pdbx_description
1 polymer ?
#
loop_
_entity_poly.entity_id
_entity_poly.type
_entity_poly.pdbx_seq_one_letter_code
_entity_poly.pdbx_strand_id
1 'polypeptide(L)'
;MYDLSGKHPWVFRRDDVDLLEDQLEDLYERYQGDTRGERSMEQEVLQEQVQTEEVSDQELSITLGEQLFESVHKHQEHTVPSGGEMDFEQEDEPLIPTQQRDPLYLEARAWSVPVFAFAQQRYLQKDTRGREVFRIYVNTNLIPIKLSTAIQEECLDDGFAHEIALKEYELTCTYLERVLEDLVILFETGEGRPALQQMIIGGKRLLRLVRGRHALLKRQRRFL
;
A
#
# COMPACT_ATOMS: atom_id res chain seq x y z
N MET A 1 -2.78 -44.21 -3.98
CA MET A 1 -3.41 -43.06 -4.65
C MET A 1 -4.17 -42.33 -3.56
N TYR A 2 -3.51 -41.37 -2.90
CA TYR A 2 -4.08 -40.68 -1.74
C TYR A 2 -4.77 -39.41 -2.21
N ASP A 3 -6.07 -39.36 -1.99
CA ASP A 3 -6.90 -38.17 -2.06
C ASP A 3 -6.48 -37.24 -0.91
N LEU A 4 -5.88 -36.11 -1.27
CA LEU A 4 -5.50 -35.03 -0.35
C LEU A 4 -6.54 -33.90 -0.39
N SER A 5 -7.84 -34.22 -0.50
CA SER A 5 -8.92 -33.29 -0.16
C SER A 5 -9.02 -33.07 1.37
N GLY A 6 -7.94 -32.57 1.98
CA GLY A 6 -7.89 -32.03 3.34
C GLY A 6 -7.52 -30.55 3.26
N LYS A 7 -8.45 -29.62 3.52
CA LYS A 7 -8.64 -29.03 4.86
C LYS A 7 -7.33 -28.57 5.53
N HIS A 8 -6.63 -27.63 4.91
CA HIS A 8 -5.83 -26.64 5.64
C HIS A 8 -6.35 -25.23 5.29
N PRO A 9 -7.21 -24.63 6.12
CA PRO A 9 -7.68 -23.25 5.92
C PRO A 9 -6.60 -22.18 6.18
N TRP A 10 -5.37 -22.61 6.51
CA TRP A 10 -4.22 -21.77 6.89
C TRP A 10 -3.19 -21.62 5.77
N VAL A 11 -3.55 -21.99 4.53
CA VAL A 11 -2.67 -21.81 3.36
C VAL A 11 -2.67 -20.33 2.99
N PHE A 12 -1.71 -19.58 3.54
CA PHE A 12 -1.40 -18.22 3.09
C PHE A 12 -0.88 -18.31 1.65
N ARG A 13 -1.57 -17.61 0.75
CA ARG A 13 -1.35 -17.71 -0.69
C ARG A 13 -0.47 -16.54 -1.12
N ARG A 14 0.64 -16.79 -1.81
CA ARG A 14 1.52 -15.70 -2.27
C ARG A 14 0.83 -14.89 -3.36
N ASP A 15 0.41 -13.67 -3.03
CA ASP A 15 -0.24 -12.78 -3.98
C ASP A 15 0.78 -11.81 -4.60
N ASP A 16 0.39 -11.12 -5.65
CA ASP A 16 1.25 -10.12 -6.27
C ASP A 16 1.59 -8.95 -5.33
N VAL A 17 0.81 -8.75 -4.27
CA VAL A 17 1.08 -7.81 -3.18
C VAL A 17 2.39 -8.17 -2.47
N ASP A 18 2.55 -9.44 -2.10
CA ASP A 18 3.76 -9.94 -1.43
C ASP A 18 5.01 -9.69 -2.28
N LEU A 19 4.92 -9.89 -3.60
CA LEU A 19 6.03 -9.57 -4.52
C LEU A 19 6.41 -8.09 -4.54
N LEU A 20 5.45 -7.19 -4.28
CA LEU A 20 5.74 -5.75 -4.17
C LEU A 20 6.31 -5.39 -2.81
N GLU A 21 5.86 -6.06 -1.75
CA GLU A 21 6.40 -5.90 -0.39
C GLU A 21 7.86 -6.34 -0.33
N ASP A 22 8.18 -7.52 -0.88
CA ASP A 22 9.56 -8.02 -1.00
C ASP A 22 10.46 -7.01 -1.74
N GLN A 23 9.96 -6.44 -2.86
CA GLN A 23 10.70 -5.42 -3.61
C GLN A 23 10.95 -4.14 -2.80
N LEU A 24 10.04 -3.77 -1.90
CA LEU A 24 10.22 -2.62 -1.03
C LEU A 24 11.19 -2.94 0.11
N GLU A 25 11.11 -4.13 0.69
CA GLU A 25 12.05 -4.61 1.71
C GLU A 25 13.49 -4.61 1.18
N ASP A 26 13.72 -5.17 -0.01
CA ASP A 26 15.01 -5.14 -0.71
C ASP A 26 15.57 -3.71 -0.85
N LEU A 27 14.69 -2.72 -1.10
CA LEU A 27 15.09 -1.32 -1.22
C LEU A 27 15.46 -0.72 0.14
N TYR A 28 14.67 -1.02 1.19
CA TYR A 28 14.97 -0.57 2.54
C TYR A 28 16.29 -1.15 3.02
N GLU A 29 16.53 -2.45 2.87
CA GLU A 29 17.80 -3.08 3.26
C GLU A 29 18.99 -2.44 2.53
N ARG A 30 18.86 -2.26 1.21
CA ARG A 30 19.92 -1.71 0.37
C ARG A 30 20.33 -0.30 0.77
N TYR A 31 19.38 0.55 1.15
CA TYR A 31 19.65 1.97 1.38
C TYR A 31 19.71 2.35 2.87
N GLN A 32 19.16 1.55 3.79
CA GLN A 32 19.27 1.81 5.25
C GLN A 32 20.56 1.28 5.87
N GLY A 33 21.28 0.36 5.21
CA GLY A 33 22.49 -0.29 5.74
C GLY A 33 23.73 0.61 5.94
N ASP A 34 23.76 1.82 5.37
CA ASP A 34 24.94 2.69 5.40
C ASP A 34 24.70 3.98 6.19
N THR A 35 24.82 3.88 7.52
CA THR A 35 24.58 4.97 8.49
C THR A 35 25.82 5.84 8.77
N ARG A 36 26.90 5.72 7.98
CA ARG A 36 28.18 6.40 8.24
C ARG A 36 28.54 7.55 7.29
N GLY A 37 27.62 8.04 6.46
CA GLY A 37 27.85 9.15 5.51
C GLY A 37 26.69 10.14 5.37
N GLU A 38 26.86 11.17 4.53
CA GLU A 38 25.79 12.07 4.08
C GLU A 38 24.59 11.26 3.60
N ARG A 39 23.37 11.65 4.00
CA ARG A 39 22.16 10.92 3.61
C ARG A 39 22.01 10.94 2.09
N SER A 40 21.87 9.77 1.49
CA SER A 40 21.59 9.69 0.05
C SER A 40 20.17 10.17 -0.21
N MET A 41 19.93 10.65 -1.43
CA MET A 41 18.58 11.04 -1.85
C MET A 41 17.57 9.89 -1.71
N GLU A 42 18.00 8.65 -1.97
CA GLU A 42 17.18 7.45 -1.80
C GLU A 42 16.76 7.25 -0.35
N GLN A 43 17.69 7.46 0.60
CA GLN A 43 17.40 7.40 2.03
C GLN A 43 16.36 8.45 2.44
N GLU A 44 16.44 9.68 1.90
CA GLU A 44 15.45 10.73 2.18
C GLU A 44 14.06 10.34 1.67
N VAL A 45 13.98 9.77 0.47
CA VAL A 45 12.71 9.32 -0.12
C VAL A 45 12.12 8.15 0.68
N LEU A 46 12.94 7.19 1.11
CA LEU A 46 12.47 6.08 1.93
C LEU A 46 12.05 6.55 3.33
N GLN A 47 12.79 7.47 3.93
CA GLN A 47 12.43 8.05 5.22
C GLN A 47 11.12 8.85 5.15
N GLU A 48 10.83 9.50 4.03
CA GLU A 48 9.53 10.14 3.83
C GLU A 48 8.37 9.13 3.91
N GLN A 49 8.55 7.92 3.40
CA GLN A 49 7.50 6.89 3.44
C GLN A 49 7.32 6.36 4.86
N VAL A 50 8.43 6.06 5.55
CA VAL A 50 8.40 5.66 6.97
C VAL A 50 7.67 6.71 7.81
N GLN A 51 8.01 7.99 7.68
CA GLN A 51 7.34 9.06 8.42
C GLN A 51 5.85 9.18 8.09
N THR A 52 5.47 8.93 6.84
CA THR A 52 4.07 8.98 6.41
C THR A 52 3.25 7.87 7.06
N GLU A 53 3.81 6.66 7.10
CA GLU A 53 3.16 5.51 7.74
C GLU A 53 3.13 5.66 9.26
N GLU A 54 4.23 6.11 9.89
CA GLU A 54 4.26 6.39 11.33
C GLU A 54 3.20 7.40 11.77
N VAL A 55 2.97 8.47 10.99
CA VAL A 55 1.91 9.44 11.28
C VAL A 55 0.53 8.80 11.14
N SER A 56 0.31 8.01 10.09
CA SER A 56 -0.95 7.29 9.88
C SER A 56 -1.23 6.30 11.02
N ASP A 57 -0.22 5.55 11.45
CA ASP A 57 -0.31 4.57 12.53
C ASP A 57 -0.56 5.22 13.89
N GLN A 58 0.05 6.38 14.15
CA GLN A 58 -0.22 7.16 15.36
C GLN A 58 -1.67 7.65 15.38
N GLU A 59 -2.17 8.20 14.27
CA GLU A 59 -3.56 8.64 14.15
C GLU A 59 -4.56 7.47 14.30
N LEU A 60 -4.24 6.32 13.69
CA LEU A 60 -5.02 5.11 13.84
C LEU A 60 -5.01 4.61 15.28
N SER A 61 -3.84 4.57 15.93
CA SER A 61 -3.69 4.15 17.33
C SER A 61 -4.50 5.01 18.29
N ILE A 62 -4.55 6.33 18.07
CA ILE A 62 -5.40 7.25 18.84
C ILE A 62 -6.88 6.90 18.63
N THR A 63 -7.30 6.77 17.36
CA THR A 63 -8.70 6.49 17.00
C THR A 63 -9.17 5.15 17.57
N LEU A 64 -8.36 4.10 17.42
CA LEU A 64 -8.66 2.77 17.95
C LEU A 64 -8.61 2.75 19.48
N GLY A 65 -7.67 3.48 20.09
CA GLY A 65 -7.61 3.68 21.53
C GLY A 65 -8.90 4.30 22.07
N GLU A 66 -9.39 5.37 21.43
CA GLU A 66 -10.68 6.00 21.76
C GLU A 66 -11.86 5.03 21.60
N GLN A 67 -11.90 4.26 20.51
CA GLN A 67 -12.92 3.22 20.31
C GLN A 67 -12.87 2.12 21.39
N LEU A 68 -11.66 1.73 21.81
CA LEU A 68 -11.46 0.78 22.91
C LEU A 68 -11.99 1.35 24.22
N PHE A 69 -11.75 2.64 24.51
CA PHE A 69 -12.31 3.29 25.70
C PHE A 69 -13.85 3.41 25.64
N GLU A 70 -14.42 3.78 24.50
CA GLU A 70 -15.87 3.85 24.31
C GLU A 70 -16.56 2.48 24.42
N SER A 71 -15.92 1.43 23.91
CA SER A 71 -16.41 0.05 24.00
C SER A 71 -16.22 -0.54 25.40
N VAL A 72 -15.13 -0.23 26.12
CA VAL A 72 -14.94 -0.59 27.54
C VAL A 72 -15.95 0.11 28.44
N HIS A 73 -16.36 1.35 28.12
CA HIS A 73 -17.47 2.02 28.81
C HIS A 73 -18.84 1.42 28.51
N LYS A 74 -19.01 0.69 27.40
CA LYS A 74 -20.24 -0.05 27.05
C LYS A 74 -20.22 -1.53 27.47
N HIS A 75 -19.04 -2.10 27.75
CA HIS A 75 -18.85 -3.52 28.06
C HIS A 75 -18.11 -3.75 29.39
N GLN A 76 -18.52 -3.04 30.45
CA GLN A 76 -18.40 -3.59 31.81
C GLN A 76 -19.43 -4.70 32.01
N GLU A 77 -19.28 -5.82 31.31
CA GLU A 77 -19.71 -7.16 31.74
C GLU A 77 -19.11 -8.18 30.76
N HIS A 78 -18.16 -8.98 31.29
CA HIS A 78 -17.59 -10.23 30.76
C HIS A 78 -16.22 -10.23 30.03
N THR A 79 -15.19 -10.51 30.85
CA THR A 79 -14.07 -11.49 30.75
C THR A 79 -13.30 -11.78 29.44
N VAL A 80 -11.95 -11.70 29.57
CA VAL A 80 -10.84 -12.07 28.65
C VAL A 80 -10.65 -13.60 28.52
N PRO A 81 -9.98 -14.17 27.47
CA PRO A 81 -8.51 -14.43 27.55
C PRO A 81 -7.67 -14.45 26.23
N SER A 82 -6.46 -13.87 26.34
CA SER A 82 -5.07 -14.25 25.90
C SER A 82 -4.74 -15.22 24.73
N GLY A 83 -3.93 -14.74 23.77
CA GLY A 83 -2.53 -15.18 23.49
C GLY A 83 -2.21 -16.28 22.47
N GLY A 84 -1.24 -16.04 21.56
CA GLY A 84 -0.51 -17.07 20.80
C GLY A 84 0.37 -16.53 19.64
N GLU A 85 1.69 -16.64 19.76
CA GLU A 85 2.71 -16.37 18.71
C GLU A 85 2.96 -17.60 17.82
N MET A 86 3.35 -17.44 16.54
CA MET A 86 3.89 -18.52 15.68
C MET A 86 4.97 -18.02 14.71
N ASP A 87 6.08 -18.77 14.66
CA ASP A 87 7.26 -18.61 13.79
C ASP A 87 7.04 -19.15 12.35
N PHE A 88 7.76 -18.58 11.38
CA PHE A 88 7.73 -18.90 9.94
C PHE A 88 9.01 -19.62 9.48
N GLU A 89 8.87 -20.71 8.71
CA GLU A 89 9.95 -21.28 7.87
C GLU A 89 9.51 -21.22 6.40
N GLN A 90 10.38 -20.67 5.54
CA GLN A 90 10.19 -20.44 4.09
C GLN A 90 10.63 -21.65 3.26
N GLU A 91 9.76 -22.18 2.39
CA GLU A 91 10.17 -22.90 1.16
C GLU A 91 9.23 -22.56 -0.02
N ASP A 92 9.83 -22.49 -1.21
CA ASP A 92 9.34 -21.88 -2.47
C ASP A 92 8.08 -22.50 -3.10
N GLU A 93 6.95 -21.77 -3.17
CA GLU A 93 5.68 -22.27 -3.78
C GLU A 93 4.75 -21.17 -4.42
N PRO A 94 3.73 -21.53 -5.25
CA PRO A 94 3.31 -20.79 -6.47
C PRO A 94 2.10 -19.81 -6.37
N LEU A 95 1.96 -18.91 -7.37
CA LEU A 95 1.02 -17.76 -7.46
C LEU A 95 -0.46 -18.10 -7.79
N ILE A 96 -1.43 -17.32 -7.27
CA ILE A 96 -2.89 -17.43 -7.51
C ILE A 96 -3.29 -16.97 -8.94
N PRO A 97 -4.29 -17.60 -9.60
CA PRO A 97 -4.88 -17.12 -10.85
C PRO A 97 -5.66 -15.79 -10.70
N THR A 98 -5.48 -14.88 -11.65
CA THR A 98 -5.93 -13.47 -11.74
C THR A 98 -7.47 -13.20 -11.65
N GLN A 99 -8.32 -14.18 -11.38
CA GLN A 99 -9.75 -14.16 -11.74
C GLN A 99 -10.76 -13.68 -10.68
N GLN A 100 -10.35 -13.36 -9.44
CA GLN A 100 -11.27 -12.92 -8.37
C GLN A 100 -10.82 -11.64 -7.64
N ARG A 101 -10.07 -10.77 -8.30
CA ARG A 101 -9.60 -9.52 -7.66
C ARG A 101 -10.58 -8.37 -7.84
N ASP A 102 -10.64 -7.50 -6.85
CA ASP A 102 -11.49 -6.31 -6.86
C ASP A 102 -11.19 -5.42 -8.09
N PRO A 103 -12.21 -4.88 -8.79
CA PRO A 103 -12.00 -4.05 -9.98
C PRO A 103 -11.15 -2.80 -9.74
N LEU A 104 -11.26 -2.17 -8.57
CA LEU A 104 -10.45 -0.99 -8.21
C LEU A 104 -8.98 -1.37 -8.05
N TYR A 105 -8.71 -2.52 -7.44
CA TYR A 105 -7.35 -3.08 -7.34
C TYR A 105 -6.78 -3.39 -8.73
N LEU A 106 -7.55 -4.03 -9.61
CA LEU A 106 -7.13 -4.32 -10.97
C LEU A 106 -6.83 -3.04 -11.77
N GLU A 107 -7.61 -1.98 -11.57
CA GLU A 107 -7.34 -0.69 -12.19
C GLU A 107 -6.05 -0.06 -11.66
N ALA A 108 -5.82 -0.14 -10.34
CA ALA A 108 -4.58 0.32 -9.73
C ALA A 108 -3.36 -0.42 -10.28
N ARG A 109 -3.44 -1.75 -10.40
CA ARG A 109 -2.39 -2.58 -11.00
C ARG A 109 -2.12 -2.25 -12.45
N ALA A 110 -3.17 -2.13 -13.26
CA ALA A 110 -3.03 -1.82 -14.68
C ALA A 110 -2.36 -0.46 -14.91
N TRP A 111 -2.57 0.50 -13.99
CA TRP A 111 -1.92 1.78 -14.01
C TRP A 111 -0.49 1.76 -13.43
N SER A 112 -0.27 1.05 -12.31
CA SER A 112 1.02 1.07 -11.60
C SER A 112 2.14 0.37 -12.39
N VAL A 113 1.84 -0.75 -13.06
CA VAL A 113 2.83 -1.53 -13.83
C VAL A 113 3.59 -0.68 -14.86
N PRO A 114 2.95 0.06 -15.79
CA PRO A 114 3.68 0.87 -16.76
C PRO A 114 4.39 2.09 -16.13
N VAL A 115 3.85 2.66 -15.05
CA VAL A 115 4.48 3.78 -14.33
C VAL A 115 5.75 3.31 -13.63
N PHE A 116 5.70 2.16 -12.98
CA PHE A 116 6.84 1.51 -12.34
C PHE A 116 7.95 1.21 -13.36
N ALA A 117 7.59 0.56 -14.47
CA ALA A 117 8.56 0.21 -15.53
C ALA A 117 9.26 1.45 -16.09
N PHE A 118 8.51 2.54 -16.28
CA PHE A 118 9.05 3.83 -16.71
C PHE A 118 10.04 4.39 -15.68
N ALA A 119 9.65 4.44 -14.40
CA ALA A 119 10.48 4.99 -13.34
C ALA A 119 11.76 4.16 -13.13
N GLN A 120 11.65 2.83 -13.12
CA GLN A 120 12.79 1.93 -13.01
C GLN A 120 13.79 2.15 -14.17
N GLN A 121 13.31 2.20 -15.41
CA GLN A 121 14.17 2.42 -16.57
C GLN A 121 14.91 3.77 -16.49
N ARG A 122 14.19 4.83 -16.10
CA ARG A 122 14.76 6.18 -15.95
C ARG A 122 15.79 6.26 -14.83
N TYR A 123 15.54 5.59 -13.71
CA TYR A 123 16.45 5.58 -12.57
C TYR A 123 17.77 4.87 -12.94
N LEU A 124 17.68 3.73 -13.64
CA LEU A 124 18.86 2.99 -14.11
C LEU A 124 19.70 3.77 -15.15
N GLN A 125 19.07 4.66 -15.92
CA GLN A 125 19.77 5.53 -16.87
C GLN A 125 20.53 6.70 -16.21
N LYS A 126 20.43 6.84 -14.87
CA LYS A 126 21.05 7.94 -14.09
C LYS A 126 20.67 9.32 -14.62
N ASP A 127 19.39 9.50 -14.88
CA ASP A 127 18.84 10.80 -15.26
C ASP A 127 19.14 11.86 -14.18
N THR A 128 19.24 13.11 -14.60
CA THR A 128 19.46 14.28 -13.73
C THR A 128 18.36 14.50 -12.69
N ARG A 129 17.23 13.78 -12.83
CA ARG A 129 16.06 13.77 -11.94
C ARG A 129 15.95 12.50 -11.10
N GLY A 130 17.09 12.00 -10.62
CA GLY A 130 17.17 10.77 -9.83
C GLY A 130 16.18 10.76 -8.67
N ARG A 131 15.92 11.91 -8.03
CA ARG A 131 15.00 12.01 -6.89
C ARG A 131 13.56 11.75 -7.25
N GLU A 132 13.01 12.51 -8.18
CA GLU A 132 11.62 12.42 -8.59
C GLU A 132 11.34 11.03 -9.18
N VAL A 133 12.27 10.53 -9.98
CA VAL A 133 12.16 9.18 -10.57
C VAL A 133 12.18 8.10 -9.50
N PHE A 134 13.08 8.17 -8.52
CA PHE A 134 13.14 7.20 -7.43
C PHE A 134 11.89 7.27 -6.52
N ARG A 135 11.38 8.47 -6.26
CA ARG A 135 10.14 8.66 -5.49
C ARG A 135 8.91 8.11 -6.23
N ILE A 136 8.81 8.27 -7.55
CA ILE A 136 7.79 7.60 -8.35
C ILE A 136 7.94 6.08 -8.25
N TYR A 137 9.16 5.58 -8.38
CA TYR A 137 9.47 4.15 -8.34
C TYR A 137 8.98 3.50 -7.04
N VAL A 138 9.31 4.09 -5.87
CA VAL A 138 8.87 3.59 -4.56
C VAL A 138 7.35 3.73 -4.37
N ASN A 139 6.80 4.93 -4.56
CA ASN A 139 5.39 5.19 -4.26
C ASN A 139 4.43 4.41 -5.17
N THR A 140 4.85 4.10 -6.41
CA THR A 140 4.01 3.33 -7.33
C THR A 140 3.79 1.89 -6.87
N ASN A 141 4.75 1.30 -6.14
CA ASN A 141 4.61 -0.02 -5.53
C ASN A 141 3.71 0.00 -4.29
N LEU A 142 3.76 1.06 -3.50
CA LEU A 142 2.94 1.19 -2.28
C LEU A 142 1.44 1.30 -2.57
N ILE A 143 1.05 1.92 -3.70
CA ILE A 143 -0.36 2.12 -4.07
C ILE A 143 -1.18 0.82 -4.11
N PRO A 144 -0.81 -0.21 -4.89
CA PRO A 144 -1.54 -1.48 -4.90
C PRO A 144 -1.46 -2.23 -3.56
N ILE A 145 -0.35 -2.12 -2.81
CA ILE A 145 -0.23 -2.76 -1.48
C ILE A 145 -1.30 -2.19 -0.54
N LYS A 146 -1.26 -0.87 -0.29
CA LYS A 146 -2.20 -0.20 0.61
C LYS A 146 -3.65 -0.35 0.16
N LEU A 147 -3.90 -0.30 -1.15
CA LEU A 147 -5.24 -0.50 -1.69
C LEU A 147 -5.74 -1.93 -1.48
N SER A 148 -4.87 -2.94 -1.59
CA SER A 148 -5.24 -4.33 -1.31
C SER A 148 -5.62 -4.49 0.16
N THR A 149 -4.80 -3.97 1.07
CA THR A 149 -5.07 -3.97 2.51
C THR A 149 -6.41 -3.29 2.81
N ALA A 150 -6.65 -2.09 2.25
CA ALA A 150 -7.92 -1.38 2.43
C ALA A 150 -9.14 -2.21 2.02
N ILE A 151 -9.05 -2.92 0.88
CA ILE A 151 -10.16 -3.73 0.34
C ILE A 151 -10.38 -4.99 1.19
N GLN A 152 -9.30 -5.64 1.64
CA GLN A 152 -9.38 -6.80 2.51
C GLN A 152 -10.05 -6.45 3.85
N GLU A 153 -9.61 -5.35 4.47
CA GLU A 153 -10.16 -4.85 5.73
C GLU A 153 -11.61 -4.38 5.56
N GLU A 154 -11.98 -3.76 4.43
CA GLU A 154 -13.39 -3.41 4.14
C GLU A 154 -14.31 -4.64 4.12
N CYS A 155 -13.79 -5.83 3.82
CA CYS A 155 -14.59 -7.06 3.79
C CYS A 155 -14.85 -7.65 5.19
N LEU A 156 -14.19 -7.12 6.22
CA LEU A 156 -14.39 -7.52 7.61
C LEU A 156 -15.48 -6.66 8.24
N ASP A 157 -16.44 -7.30 8.92
CA ASP A 157 -17.59 -6.64 9.55
C ASP A 157 -17.27 -6.28 11.01
N ASP A 158 -16.19 -5.54 11.22
CA ASP A 158 -15.82 -5.01 12.53
C ASP A 158 -15.32 -3.56 12.46
N GLY A 159 -15.51 -2.82 13.56
CA GLY A 159 -15.19 -1.39 13.62
C GLY A 159 -13.70 -1.09 13.55
N PHE A 160 -12.83 -2.03 13.93
CA PHE A 160 -11.38 -1.86 13.85
C PHE A 160 -10.92 -1.94 12.40
N ALA A 161 -11.33 -3.00 11.69
CA ALA A 161 -11.07 -3.18 10.27
C ALA A 161 -11.62 -2.02 9.43
N HIS A 162 -12.77 -1.45 9.83
CA HIS A 162 -13.29 -0.25 9.19
C HIS A 162 -12.32 0.95 9.28
N GLU A 163 -11.74 1.22 10.45
CA GLU A 163 -10.77 2.33 10.58
C GLU A 163 -9.46 2.05 9.85
N ILE A 164 -8.98 0.80 9.88
CA ILE A 164 -7.80 0.38 9.12
C ILE A 164 -8.05 0.61 7.63
N ALA A 165 -9.18 0.14 7.10
CA ALA A 165 -9.55 0.35 5.70
C ALA A 165 -9.60 1.84 5.32
N LEU A 166 -10.17 2.70 6.19
CA LEU A 166 -10.18 4.15 5.97
C LEU A 166 -8.77 4.74 5.87
N LYS A 167 -7.86 4.34 6.77
CA LYS A 167 -6.46 4.81 6.78
C LYS A 167 -5.67 4.28 5.60
N GLU A 168 -5.87 3.03 5.21
CA GLU A 168 -5.23 2.44 4.04
C GLU A 168 -5.68 3.10 2.73
N TYR A 169 -6.97 3.47 2.62
CA TYR A 169 -7.45 4.29 1.50
C TYR A 169 -6.85 5.71 1.49
N GLU A 170 -6.65 6.31 2.65
CA GLU A 170 -5.99 7.61 2.81
C GLU A 170 -4.52 7.55 2.39
N LEU A 171 -3.76 6.55 2.85
CA LEU A 171 -2.38 6.29 2.42
C LEU A 171 -2.29 6.05 0.91
N THR A 172 -3.20 5.25 0.35
CA THR A 172 -3.28 5.04 -1.10
C THR A 172 -3.45 6.36 -1.85
N CYS A 173 -4.31 7.26 -1.36
CA CYS A 173 -4.47 8.60 -1.96
C CYS A 173 -3.20 9.42 -1.87
N THR A 174 -2.53 9.45 -0.71
CA THR A 174 -1.28 10.18 -0.49
C THR A 174 -0.19 9.73 -1.47
N TYR A 175 0.01 8.42 -1.63
CA TYR A 175 1.00 7.89 -2.56
C TYR A 175 0.64 8.20 -4.02
N LEU A 176 -0.64 8.11 -4.41
CA LEU A 176 -1.10 8.53 -5.74
C LEU A 176 -0.82 10.01 -6.01
N GLU A 177 -1.07 10.88 -5.04
CA GLU A 177 -0.82 12.32 -5.18
C GLU A 177 0.66 12.63 -5.37
N ARG A 178 1.54 12.02 -4.57
CA ARG A 178 2.99 12.17 -4.71
C ARG A 178 3.49 11.71 -6.08
N VAL A 179 3.04 10.55 -6.54
CA VAL A 179 3.40 10.07 -7.89
C VAL A 179 2.91 11.04 -8.96
N LEU A 180 1.70 11.57 -8.85
CA LEU A 180 1.16 12.54 -9.80
C LEU A 180 1.94 13.86 -9.80
N GLU A 181 2.34 14.36 -8.62
CA GLU A 181 3.18 15.55 -8.49
C GLU A 181 4.51 15.36 -9.21
N ASP A 182 5.21 14.26 -8.93
CA ASP A 182 6.51 13.97 -9.53
C ASP A 182 6.39 13.70 -11.04
N LEU A 183 5.34 13.03 -11.50
CA LEU A 183 5.06 12.85 -12.94
C LEU A 183 4.80 14.19 -13.65
N VAL A 184 4.12 15.14 -13.00
CA VAL A 184 3.90 16.48 -13.55
C VAL A 184 5.23 17.23 -13.67
N ILE A 185 6.09 17.17 -12.67
CA ILE A 185 7.44 17.74 -12.71
C ILE A 185 8.21 17.18 -13.91
N LEU A 186 8.22 15.85 -14.09
CA LEU A 186 8.87 15.21 -15.23
C LEU A 186 8.23 15.57 -16.58
N PHE A 187 6.91 15.80 -16.63
CA PHE A 187 6.23 16.20 -17.86
C PHE A 187 6.63 17.61 -18.31
N GLU A 188 6.79 18.52 -17.36
CA GLU A 188 7.17 19.91 -17.61
C GLU A 188 8.59 20.03 -18.19
N THR A 189 9.51 19.13 -17.82
CA THR A 189 10.90 19.13 -18.33
C THR A 189 11.02 18.69 -19.80
N GLY A 190 9.99 18.10 -20.39
CA GLY A 190 9.88 17.93 -21.84
C GLY A 190 10.17 16.55 -22.41
N GLU A 191 10.69 15.61 -21.63
CA GLU A 191 11.02 14.28 -22.11
C GLU A 191 9.86 13.28 -21.92
N GLY A 192 9.59 12.41 -22.90
CA GLY A 192 8.59 11.35 -22.75
C GLY A 192 7.13 11.82 -22.64
N ARG A 193 6.82 13.05 -23.08
CA ARG A 193 5.52 13.73 -22.87
C ARG A 193 4.27 12.90 -23.17
N PRO A 194 4.15 12.15 -24.28
CA PRO A 194 2.94 11.38 -24.53
C PRO A 194 2.70 10.27 -23.50
N ALA A 195 3.76 9.56 -23.09
CA ALA A 195 3.67 8.49 -22.09
C ALA A 195 3.34 9.06 -20.71
N LEU A 196 4.07 10.10 -20.29
CA LEU A 196 3.83 10.81 -19.04
C LEU A 196 2.41 11.38 -18.96
N GLN A 197 1.90 11.96 -20.06
CA GLN A 197 0.54 12.47 -20.12
C GLN A 197 -0.50 11.37 -19.86
N GLN A 198 -0.33 10.19 -20.46
CA GLN A 198 -1.24 9.06 -20.22
C GLN A 198 -1.16 8.56 -18.78
N MET A 199 0.04 8.47 -18.21
CA MET A 199 0.26 8.10 -16.81
C MET A 199 -0.44 9.08 -15.86
N ILE A 200 -0.31 10.39 -16.11
CA ILE A 200 -0.96 11.45 -15.32
C ILE A 200 -2.49 11.36 -15.43
N ILE A 201 -3.03 11.18 -16.64
CA ILE A 201 -4.48 11.05 -16.84
C ILE A 201 -5.02 9.81 -16.13
N GLY A 202 -4.34 8.67 -16.27
CA GLY A 202 -4.68 7.42 -15.60
C GLY A 202 -4.65 7.57 -14.08
N GLY A 203 -3.60 8.17 -13.52
CA GLY A 203 -3.45 8.35 -12.08
C GLY A 203 -4.51 9.29 -11.51
N LYS A 204 -4.85 10.37 -12.23
CA LYS A 204 -5.97 11.27 -11.84
C LYS A 204 -7.33 10.58 -11.90
N ARG A 205 -7.53 9.62 -12.81
CA ARG A 205 -8.74 8.80 -12.84
C ARG A 205 -8.77 7.86 -11.63
N LEU A 206 -7.70 7.13 -11.39
CA LEU A 206 -7.56 6.21 -10.27
C LEU A 206 -7.76 6.92 -8.92
N LEU A 207 -7.09 8.06 -8.71
CA LEU A 207 -7.25 8.88 -7.50
C LEU A 207 -8.71 9.28 -7.24
N ARG A 208 -9.48 9.61 -8.29
CA ARG A 208 -10.92 9.90 -8.14
C ARG A 208 -11.71 8.68 -7.72
N LEU A 209 -11.38 7.49 -8.22
CA LEU A 209 -12.05 6.24 -7.85
C LEU A 209 -11.75 5.86 -6.40
N VAL A 210 -10.48 5.90 -6.00
CA VAL A 210 -10.05 5.62 -4.61
C VAL A 210 -10.72 6.59 -3.64
N ARG A 211 -10.71 7.90 -3.93
CA ARG A 211 -11.43 8.90 -3.13
C ARG A 211 -12.94 8.64 -3.06
N GLY A 212 -13.53 8.19 -4.17
CA GLY A 212 -14.93 7.80 -4.23
C GLY A 212 -15.24 6.64 -3.28
N ARG A 213 -14.43 5.58 -3.31
CA ARG A 213 -14.56 4.41 -2.44
C ARG A 213 -14.35 4.78 -0.96
N HIS A 214 -13.29 5.52 -0.67
CA HIS A 214 -13.01 6.07 0.67
C HIS A 214 -14.18 6.90 1.22
N ALA A 215 -14.76 7.79 0.40
CA ALA A 215 -15.89 8.61 0.83
C ALA A 215 -17.18 7.80 1.04
N LEU A 216 -17.38 6.71 0.31
CA LEU A 216 -18.50 5.78 0.53
C LEU A 216 -18.33 5.05 1.86
N LEU A 217 -17.14 4.52 2.13
CA LEU A 217 -16.82 3.83 3.38
C LEU A 217 -17.04 4.76 4.59
N LYS A 218 -16.52 6.00 4.55
CA LYS A 218 -16.75 7.02 5.59
C LYS A 218 -18.23 7.31 5.87
N ARG A 219 -19.10 7.18 4.86
CA ARG A 219 -20.55 7.41 5.04
C ARG A 219 -21.23 6.22 5.68
N GLN A 220 -20.78 5.00 5.40
CA GLN A 220 -21.36 3.78 5.98
C GLN A 220 -21.18 3.77 7.51
N ARG A 221 -20.06 4.28 8.04
CA ARG A 221 -19.86 4.49 9.48
C ARG A 221 -20.95 5.32 10.16
N ARG A 222 -21.56 6.27 9.46
CA ARG A 222 -22.61 7.14 10.06
C ARG A 222 -23.93 6.41 10.30
N PHE A 223 -24.07 5.20 9.78
CA PHE A 223 -25.28 4.39 9.89
C PHE A 223 -25.11 3.15 10.78
N LEU A 224 -23.92 2.92 11.32
CA LEU A 224 -23.60 1.94 12.35
C LEU A 224 -23.55 2.64 13.72
#